data_AF-A0A1V5JTQ9-F1
#
_entry.id   AF-A0A1V5JTQ9-F1
#
_cell.length_a   1.000
_cell.length_b   1.000
_cell.length_c   1.000
_cell.angle_alpha   90.00
_cell.angle_beta   90.00
_cell.angle_gamma   90.00
#
_symmetry.space_group_name_H-M   'P 1'
#
loop_
_entity.id
_entity.type
_entity.pdbx_description
1 polymer ?
#
loop_
_entity_poly.entity_id
_entity_poly.type
_entity_poly.pdbx_seq_one_letter_code
_entity_poly.pdbx_strand_id
1 'polypeptide(L)'
;MSRPVPSRYRTTNWKSCNAALEFRGSLTVWFDRDMRWQAQLSGKTGRNQTFSDAAVQFCLTMKVLFRLSLCQTTGFVHSLLQFPGLEWSVADCSTLCHRQKHIRVVILYRFTGRSRRVCAC
;
A
#
# COMPACT_ATOMS: atom_id res chain seq x y z
N MET A 1 -10.96 -23.02 49.66
CA MET A 1 -11.34 -23.52 48.32
C MET A 1 -10.08 -23.67 47.48
N SER A 2 -9.78 -24.89 47.03
CA SER A 2 -8.57 -25.21 46.26
C SER A 2 -8.69 -24.65 44.84
N ARG A 3 -7.61 -24.03 44.34
CA ARG A 3 -7.56 -23.49 42.98
C ARG A 3 -7.54 -24.66 41.97
N PRO A 4 -8.37 -24.66 40.92
CA PRO A 4 -8.36 -25.75 39.95
C PRO A 4 -7.02 -25.81 39.22
N VAL A 5 -6.54 -27.02 38.97
CA VAL A 5 -5.27 -27.27 38.26
C VAL A 5 -5.39 -26.71 36.85
N PRO A 6 -4.44 -25.86 36.39
CA PRO A 6 -4.52 -25.29 35.05
C PRO A 6 -4.52 -26.39 33.99
N SER A 7 -5.53 -26.36 33.12
CA SER A 7 -5.62 -27.27 31.99
C SER A 7 -4.43 -27.07 31.06
N ARG A 8 -3.70 -28.15 30.75
CA ARG A 8 -2.56 -28.12 29.83
C ARG A 8 -3.09 -28.02 28.40
N TYR A 9 -3.24 -26.80 27.89
CA TYR A 9 -3.67 -26.55 26.52
C TYR A 9 -2.61 -27.03 25.54
N ARG A 10 -2.99 -27.85 24.55
CA ARG A 10 -2.12 -28.29 23.45
C ARG A 10 -2.52 -27.59 22.16
N THR A 11 -1.65 -26.72 21.65
CA THR A 11 -1.86 -26.02 20.38
C THR A 11 -1.83 -26.99 19.21
N THR A 12 -3.00 -27.45 18.77
CA THR A 12 -3.15 -28.41 17.65
C THR A 12 -3.27 -27.70 16.29
N ASN A 13 -3.49 -26.39 16.29
CA ASN A 13 -3.79 -25.59 15.10
C ASN A 13 -2.65 -24.66 14.64
N TRP A 14 -1.42 -24.83 15.15
CA TRP A 14 -0.29 -23.91 14.94
C TRP A 14 -0.10 -23.53 13.46
N LYS A 15 -0.13 -24.51 12.55
CA LYS A 15 -0.01 -24.28 11.10
C LYS A 15 -1.11 -23.36 10.55
N SER A 16 -2.36 -23.59 10.95
CA SER A 16 -3.49 -22.77 10.52
C SER A 16 -3.43 -21.37 11.11
N CYS A 17 -2.96 -21.23 12.35
CA CYS A 17 -2.76 -19.94 12.98
C CYS A 17 -1.67 -19.14 12.24
N ASN A 18 -0.53 -19.77 11.96
CA ASN A 18 0.58 -19.14 11.26
C ASN A 18 0.18 -18.69 9.84
N ALA A 19 -0.51 -19.54 9.07
CA ALA A 19 -1.02 -19.19 7.74
C ALA A 19 -2.00 -17.99 7.81
N ALA A 20 -2.84 -17.91 8.84
CA ALA A 20 -3.73 -16.77 9.04
C ALA A 20 -2.99 -15.48 9.42
N LEU A 21 -1.87 -15.56 10.14
CA LEU A 21 -1.02 -14.41 10.44
C LEU A 21 -0.27 -13.93 9.19
N GLU A 22 0.31 -14.85 8.42
CA GLU A 22 0.95 -14.55 7.13
C GLU A 22 -0.04 -13.87 6.17
N PHE A 23 -1.26 -14.43 6.05
CA PHE A 23 -2.30 -13.84 5.20
C PHE A 23 -2.71 -12.42 5.64
N ARG A 24 -2.68 -12.12 6.94
CA ARG A 24 -2.96 -10.77 7.45
C ARG A 24 -1.86 -9.77 7.09
N GLY A 25 -0.62 -10.22 6.94
CA GLY A 25 0.51 -9.41 6.50
C GLY A 25 0.68 -9.35 4.98
N SER A 26 -0.02 -10.21 4.23
CA SER A 26 0.06 -10.25 2.77
C SER A 26 -0.50 -8.97 2.15
N LEU A 27 0.28 -8.38 1.24
CA LEU A 27 -0.10 -7.19 0.49
C LEU A 27 -0.42 -7.57 -0.95
N THR A 28 -1.60 -7.19 -1.43
CA THR A 28 -1.98 -7.30 -2.85
C THR A 28 -2.39 -5.92 -3.35
N VAL A 29 -1.72 -5.45 -4.41
CA VAL A 29 -2.00 -4.16 -5.05
C VAL A 29 -2.54 -4.41 -6.45
N TRP A 30 -3.69 -3.82 -6.75
CA TRP A 30 -4.30 -3.88 -8.09
C TRP A 30 -4.04 -2.57 -8.80
N PHE A 31 -3.50 -2.65 -10.01
CA PHE A 31 -3.35 -1.51 -10.91
C PHE A 31 -4.40 -1.59 -12.01
N ASP A 32 -5.08 -0.48 -12.25
CA ASP A 32 -5.97 -0.33 -13.39
C ASP A 32 -5.13 -0.20 -14.67
N ARG A 33 -5.45 -0.99 -15.71
CA ARG A 33 -4.66 -1.04 -16.94
C ARG A 33 -4.81 0.23 -17.79
N ASP A 34 -5.96 0.89 -17.69
CA ASP A 34 -6.29 2.09 -18.46
C ASP A 34 -5.83 3.36 -17.72
N MET A 35 -5.32 3.21 -16.49
CA MET A 35 -4.78 4.30 -15.69
C MET A 35 -3.60 4.96 -16.40
N ARG A 36 -3.79 6.23 -16.76
CA ARG A 36 -2.75 7.05 -17.36
C ARG A 36 -1.71 7.42 -16.30
N TRP A 37 -0.63 6.67 -16.24
CA TRP A 37 0.46 6.90 -15.29
C TRP A 37 1.27 8.17 -15.63
N GLN A 38 1.56 8.35 -16.91
CA GLN A 38 2.22 9.56 -17.43
C GLN A 38 1.20 10.66 -17.68
N ALA A 39 1.56 11.90 -17.38
CA ALA A 39 0.72 13.05 -17.65
C ALA A 39 0.66 13.35 -19.15
N GLN A 40 -0.48 13.88 -19.60
CA GLN A 40 -0.63 14.35 -20.97
C GLN A 40 0.16 15.66 -21.14
N LEU A 41 0.84 15.81 -22.28
CA LEU A 41 1.50 17.06 -22.63
C LEU A 41 0.48 18.19 -22.65
N SER A 42 0.68 19.19 -21.80
CA SER A 42 -0.30 20.25 -21.53
C SER A 42 -0.33 21.32 -22.63
N GLY A 43 0.72 21.39 -23.46
CA GLY A 43 0.89 22.41 -24.51
C GLY A 43 1.07 23.84 -23.98
N LYS A 44 1.08 24.03 -22.66
CA LYS A 44 1.23 25.32 -21.98
C LYS A 44 2.71 25.69 -21.83
N THR A 45 3.01 26.98 -21.89
CA THR A 45 4.34 27.52 -21.65
C THR A 45 4.78 27.24 -20.19
N GLY A 46 5.84 26.45 -20.01
CA GLY A 46 6.36 26.04 -18.70
C GLY A 46 6.85 24.60 -18.69
N ARG A 47 7.25 24.08 -17.52
CA ARG A 47 7.66 22.68 -17.37
C ARG A 47 6.43 21.78 -17.43
N ASN A 48 6.38 20.91 -18.44
CA ASN A 48 5.33 19.90 -18.54
C ASN A 48 5.37 18.95 -17.35
N GLN A 49 4.19 18.57 -16.85
CA GLN A 49 4.09 17.51 -15.85
C GLN A 49 4.41 16.18 -16.53
N THR A 50 5.35 15.42 -15.98
CA THR A 50 5.70 14.07 -16.48
C THR A 50 4.75 13.01 -15.94
N PHE A 51 4.24 13.19 -14.71
CA PHE A 51 3.40 12.23 -14.01
C PHE A 51 2.00 12.76 -13.78
N SER A 52 1.00 11.91 -13.99
CA SER A 52 -0.39 12.25 -13.75
C SER A 52 -0.68 12.50 -12.27
N ASP A 53 -1.75 13.23 -11.97
CA ASP A 53 -2.20 13.41 -10.59
C ASP A 53 -2.50 12.07 -9.92
N ALA A 54 -2.98 11.09 -10.70
CA ALA A 54 -3.31 9.76 -10.23
C ALA A 54 -2.06 8.96 -9.79
N ALA A 55 -0.95 9.05 -10.55
CA ALA A 55 0.32 8.44 -10.16
C ALA A 55 0.90 9.07 -8.89
N VAL A 56 0.84 10.41 -8.78
CA VAL A 56 1.31 11.11 -7.56
C VAL A 56 0.42 10.75 -6.36
N GLN A 57 -0.90 10.70 -6.57
CA GLN A 57 -1.88 10.29 -5.56
C GLN A 57 -1.58 8.88 -5.03
N PHE A 58 -1.26 7.94 -5.92
CA PHE A 58 -0.87 6.58 -5.54
C PHE A 58 0.39 6.58 -4.67
N CYS A 59 1.47 7.25 -5.11
CA CYS A 59 2.72 7.35 -4.34
C CYS A 59 2.47 7.93 -2.94
N LEU A 60 1.75 9.05 -2.84
CA LEU A 60 1.44 9.67 -1.56
C LEU A 60 0.54 8.81 -0.67
N THR A 61 -0.34 8.00 -1.26
CA THR A 61 -1.15 7.03 -0.53
C THR A 61 -0.28 5.93 0.06
N MET A 62 0.66 5.37 -0.70
CA MET A 62 1.62 4.37 -0.19
C MET A 62 2.47 4.93 0.94
N LYS A 63 2.94 6.17 0.81
CA LYS A 63 3.66 6.89 1.87
C LYS A 63 2.87 6.90 3.18
N VAL A 64 1.58 7.27 3.12
CA VAL A 64 0.72 7.38 4.31
C VAL A 64 0.38 6.01 4.89
N LEU A 65 0.02 5.04 4.05
CA LEU A 65 -0.37 3.69 4.49
C LEU A 65 0.76 2.94 5.19
N PHE A 66 1.98 3.03 4.65
CA PHE A 66 3.16 2.37 5.21
C PHE A 66 4.00 3.26 6.13
N ARG A 67 3.58 4.52 6.33
CA ARG A 67 4.27 5.53 7.14
C ARG A 67 5.75 5.71 6.74
N LEU A 68 6.02 5.70 5.44
CA LEU A 68 7.36 5.83 4.86
C LEU A 68 7.76 7.30 4.68
N SER A 69 9.06 7.55 4.57
CA SER A 69 9.56 8.85 4.06
C SER A 69 9.32 8.96 2.55
N LEU A 70 9.38 10.17 1.97
CA LEU A 70 9.16 10.38 0.54
C LEU A 70 10.17 9.58 -0.32
N CYS A 71 11.46 9.63 0.01
CA CYS A 71 12.50 8.86 -0.72
C CYS A 71 12.33 7.34 -0.57
N GLN A 72 11.91 6.86 0.60
CA GLN A 72 11.63 5.43 0.77
C GLN A 72 10.41 5.00 -0.03
N THR A 73 9.40 5.88 -0.11
CA THR A 73 8.19 5.62 -0.90
C THR A 73 8.51 5.45 -2.37
N THR A 74 9.42 6.25 -2.94
CA THR A 74 9.80 6.11 -4.36
C THR A 74 10.44 4.76 -4.64
N GLY A 75 11.35 4.30 -3.78
CA GLY A 75 11.97 2.97 -3.91
C GLY A 75 10.97 1.82 -3.69
N PHE A 76 10.07 1.97 -2.73
CA PHE A 76 9.00 1.00 -2.46
C PHE A 76 8.05 0.87 -3.65
N VAL A 77 7.55 1.99 -4.19
CA VAL A 77 6.66 2.00 -5.36
C VAL A 77 7.37 1.45 -6.60
N HIS A 78 8.65 1.76 -6.81
CA HIS A 78 9.43 1.19 -7.90
C HIS A 78 9.48 -0.34 -7.82
N SER A 79 9.75 -0.89 -6.63
CA SER A 79 9.76 -2.34 -6.40
C SER A 79 8.38 -2.98 -6.64
N LEU A 80 7.30 -2.29 -6.23
CA LEU A 80 5.93 -2.76 -6.47
C LEU A 80 5.56 -2.80 -7.95
N LEU A 81 6.04 -1.87 -8.77
CA LEU A 81 5.74 -1.81 -10.20
C LEU A 81 6.63 -2.76 -11.02
N GLN A 82 7.86 -2.98 -10.59
CA GLN A 82 8.76 -3.94 -11.22
C GLN A 82 8.26 -5.39 -11.07
N PHE A 83 7.63 -5.73 -9.94
CA PHE A 83 7.16 -7.09 -9.67
C PHE A 83 6.16 -7.67 -10.70
N PRO A 84 5.12 -6.93 -11.15
CA PRO A 84 4.24 -7.38 -12.24
C PRO A 84 4.81 -7.15 -13.64
N GLY A 85 6.05 -6.65 -13.79
CA GLY A 85 6.62 -6.26 -15.09
C GLY A 85 5.98 -5.01 -15.70
N LEU A 86 5.46 -4.10 -14.87
CA LEU A 86 4.99 -2.79 -15.33
C LEU A 86 6.20 -1.86 -15.47
N GLU A 87 6.59 -1.58 -16.71
CA GLU A 87 7.66 -0.62 -17.06
C GLU A 87 7.20 0.85 -16.88
N TRP A 88 6.55 1.17 -15.76
CA TRP A 88 6.14 2.52 -15.41
C TRP A 88 7.24 3.23 -14.63
N SER A 89 7.68 4.38 -15.13
CA SER A 89 8.62 5.23 -14.41
C SER A 89 7.99 5.79 -13.13
N VAL A 90 8.78 5.90 -12.06
CA VAL A 90 8.31 6.46 -10.78
C VAL A 90 8.79 7.88 -10.62
N ALA A 91 7.93 8.76 -10.11
CA ALA A 91 8.29 10.13 -9.78
C ALA A 91 9.38 10.16 -8.71
N ASP A 92 10.38 11.00 -8.90
CA ASP A 92 11.43 11.22 -7.91
C ASP A 92 10.89 11.98 -6.69
N CYS A 93 11.64 11.93 -5.59
CA CYS A 93 11.23 12.55 -4.33
C CYS A 93 10.99 14.06 -4.45
N SER A 94 11.77 14.77 -5.28
CA SER A 94 11.61 16.22 -5.45
C SER A 94 10.29 16.53 -6.15
N THR A 95 9.95 15.79 -7.22
CA THR A 95 8.67 15.90 -7.92
C THR A 95 7.50 15.65 -6.97
N LEU A 96 7.56 14.60 -6.16
CA LEU A 96 6.51 14.29 -5.19
C LEU A 96 6.37 15.40 -4.11
N CYS A 97 7.48 15.92 -3.59
CA CYS A 97 7.49 16.98 -2.58
C CYS A 97 6.81 18.25 -3.11
N HIS A 98 7.12 18.67 -4.33
CA HIS A 98 6.48 19.82 -4.97
C HIS A 98 4.98 19.60 -5.20
N ARG A 99 4.61 18.41 -5.68
CA ARG A 99 3.21 18.08 -6.03
C ARG A 99 2.32 17.86 -4.82
N GLN A 100 2.89 17.42 -3.69
CA GLN A 100 2.15 17.21 -2.44
C GLN A 100 1.43 18.49 -1.95
N LYS A 101 1.94 19.68 -2.29
CA LYS A 101 1.29 20.96 -1.94
C LYS A 101 -0.03 21.20 -2.67
N HIS A 102 -0.19 20.60 -3.84
CA HIS A 102 -1.30 20.87 -4.76
C HIS A 102 -2.27 19.69 -4.91
N ILE A 103 -1.93 18.51 -4.36
CA ILE A 103 -2.73 17.29 -4.46
C ILE A 103 -3.27 16.93 -3.09
N ARG A 104 -4.61 16.84 -2.98
CA ARG A 104 -5.27 16.33 -1.79
C ARG A 104 -5.28 14.81 -1.82
N VAL A 105 -4.60 14.19 -0.84
CA VAL A 105 -4.58 12.73 -0.73
C VAL A 105 -5.93 12.21 -0.24
N VAL A 106 -6.66 11.54 -1.11
CA VAL A 106 -7.89 10.80 -0.79
C VAL A 106 -7.56 9.32 -0.62
N ILE A 107 -7.81 8.78 0.58
CA ILE A 107 -7.66 7.34 0.88
C ILE A 107 -9.07 6.78 1.02
N LEU A 108 -9.58 6.17 -0.06
CA LEU A 108 -10.86 5.47 -0.03
C LEU A 108 -10.65 4.06 0.54
N TYR A 109 -10.97 3.88 1.81
CA TYR A 109 -10.95 2.58 2.46
C TYR A 109 -12.33 1.93 2.35
N ARG A 110 -12.45 0.86 1.56
CA ARG A 110 -13.65 0.03 1.53
C ARG A 110 -13.42 -1.21 2.37
N PHE A 111 -14.06 -1.26 3.55
CA PHE A 111 -14.06 -2.47 4.36
C PHE A 111 -14.91 -3.55 3.68
N THR A 112 -14.25 -4.57 3.14
CA THR A 112 -14.92 -5.80 2.71
C THR A 112 -15.07 -6.68 3.94
N GLY A 113 -16.23 -6.59 4.60
CA GLY A 113 -16.49 -7.27 5.87
C GLY A 113 -16.43 -8.79 5.77
N ARG A 114 -15.27 -9.38 6.04
CA ARG A 114 -15.15 -10.75 6.54
C ARG A 114 -15.07 -10.67 8.07
N SER A 115 -16.08 -11.22 8.73
CA SER A 115 -16.22 -11.20 10.19
C SER A 115 -14.93 -11.69 10.85
N ARG A 116 -14.27 -10.81 11.62
CA ARG A 116 -13.05 -11.11 12.37
C ARG A 116 -13.41 -12.05 13.51
N ARG A 117 -13.40 -13.36 13.27
CA ARG A 117 -13.19 -14.30 14.38
C ARG A 117 -11.73 -14.13 14.82
N VAL A 118 -11.53 -13.38 15.89
CA VAL A 118 -10.26 -13.36 16.62
C VAL A 118 -10.14 -14.76 17.21
N CYS A 119 -9.25 -15.59 16.64
CA CYS A 119 -8.81 -16.78 17.36
C CYS A 119 -8.03 -16.26 18.57
N ALA A 120 -8.63 -16.33 19.75
CA ALA A 120 -7.89 -16.20 20.99
C ALA A 120 -6.89 -17.37 21.03
N CYS A 121 -5.60 -17.05 21.15
CA CYS A 121 -4.58 -18.03 21.51
C CYS A 121 -4.76 -18.48 22.95
#